data_AF-A0A1E5G3G8-F1
#
_entry.id   AF-A0A1E5G3G8-F1
#
_cell.length_a   1.000
_cell.length_b   1.000
_cell.length_c   1.000
_cell.angle_alpha   90.00
_cell.angle_beta   90.00
_cell.angle_gamma   90.00
#
_symmetry.space_group_name_H-M   'P 1'
#
loop_
_entity.id
_entity.type
_entity.pdbx_description
1 polymer ?
#
loop_
_entity_poly.entity_id
_entity_poly.type
_entity_poly.pdbx_seq_one_letter_code
_entity_poly.pdbx_strand_id
1 'polypeptide(L)'
;MYETLGKSTYKKLFPVILTDNGSEFSNPKAIEYSAAGTHRSHLFYCDPSAPYQKGSIEVNHSLIRRILPKGKSFNDLTQDV
;
A
#
# COMPACT_ATOMS: atom_id res chain seq x y z
N MET A 1 4.16 10.39 3.92
CA MET A 1 3.60 9.76 2.68
C MET A 1 2.47 10.58 2.07
N TYR A 2 1.32 10.79 2.73
CA TYR A 2 0.24 11.63 2.16
C TYR A 2 0.68 13.08 1.89
N GLU A 3 1.40 13.69 2.83
CA GLU A 3 1.92 15.06 2.68
C GLU A 3 2.98 15.15 1.57
N THR A 4 3.83 14.14 1.46
CA THR A 4 4.89 14.04 0.45
C THR A 4 4.32 13.89 -0.97
N LEU A 5 3.30 13.05 -1.16
CA LEU A 5 2.70 12.78 -2.47
C LEU A 5 1.67 13.83 -2.88
N GLY A 6 1.09 14.53 -1.91
CA GLY A 6 -0.05 15.42 -2.13
C GLY A 6 -1.37 14.68 -2.35
N LYS A 7 -2.47 15.40 -2.18
CA LYS A 7 -3.84 14.84 -2.17
C LYS A 7 -4.22 14.11 -3.46
N SER A 8 -3.96 14.71 -4.62
CA SER A 8 -4.37 14.17 -5.93
C SER A 8 -3.63 12.87 -6.25
N THR A 9 -2.30 12.89 -6.17
CA THR A 9 -1.45 11.74 -6.45
C THR A 9 -1.73 10.60 -5.47
N TYR A 10 -1.84 10.91 -4.18
CA TYR A 10 -2.14 9.88 -3.18
C TYR A 10 -3.47 9.17 -3.46
N LYS A 11 -4.55 9.93 -3.73
CA LYS A 11 -5.86 9.34 -4.04
C LYS A 11 -5.85 8.51 -5.32
N LYS A 12 -5.01 8.87 -6.30
CA LYS A 12 -4.84 8.10 -7.53
C LYS A 12 -4.09 6.79 -7.29
N LEU A 13 -3.05 6.81 -6.45
CA LEU A 13 -2.21 5.65 -6.18
C LEU A 13 -2.83 4.68 -5.17
N PHE A 14 -3.52 5.20 -4.15
CA PHE A 14 -4.05 4.43 -3.03
C PHE A 14 -5.55 4.69 -2.81
N PRO A 15 -6.42 4.50 -3.82
CA PRO A 15 -7.86 4.64 -3.61
C PRO A 15 -8.41 3.57 -2.65
N VAL A 16 -7.83 2.37 -2.71
CA VAL A 16 -8.17 1.20 -1.90
C VAL A 16 -6.88 0.57 -1.39
N ILE A 17 -6.91 0.15 -0.13
CA ILE A 17 -5.82 -0.59 0.53
C ILE A 17 -6.43 -1.89 1.05
N LEU A 18 -5.93 -3.01 0.54
CA LEU A 18 -6.24 -4.35 1.05
C LEU A 18 -5.05 -4.87 1.84
N THR A 19 -5.25 -5.20 3.10
CA THR A 19 -4.18 -5.59 4.01
C THR A 19 -4.56 -6.80 4.88
N ASP A 20 -3.61 -7.37 5.60
CA ASP A 20 -3.89 -8.33 6.67
C ASP A 20 -4.13 -7.63 8.02
N ASN A 21 -4.47 -8.40 9.05
CA ASN A 21 -4.71 -7.89 10.40
C ASN A 21 -3.42 -7.56 11.16
N GLY A 22 -2.35 -7.17 10.46
CA GLY A 22 -1.11 -6.71 11.06
C GLY A 22 -1.31 -5.49 11.97
N SER A 23 -0.50 -5.42 13.03
CA SER A 23 -0.58 -4.37 14.06
C SER A 23 -0.37 -2.96 13.50
N GLU A 24 0.38 -2.85 12.41
CA GLU A 24 0.67 -1.65 11.63
C GLU A 24 -0.60 -1.04 11.02
N PHE A 25 -1.65 -1.84 10.88
CA PHE A 25 -2.96 -1.45 10.36
C PHE A 25 -4.05 -1.41 11.44
N SER A 26 -3.69 -1.46 12.72
CA SER A 26 -4.67 -1.50 13.82
C SER A 26 -5.51 -0.23 14.01
N ASN A 27 -5.13 0.89 13.37
CA ASN A 27 -5.85 2.15 13.41
C ASN A 27 -6.42 2.56 12.03
N PRO A 28 -7.54 1.96 11.59
CA PRO A 28 -8.15 2.27 10.29
C PRO A 28 -8.43 3.75 10.09
N LYS A 29 -8.95 4.44 11.13
CA LYS A 29 -9.33 5.86 11.03
C LYS A 29 -8.14 6.75 10.68
N ALA A 30 -6.96 6.47 11.25
CA ALA A 30 -5.75 7.24 10.95
C ALA A 30 -5.24 7.01 9.52
N ILE A 31 -5.60 5.89 8.91
CA ILE A 31 -5.22 5.53 7.53
C ILE A 31 -6.23 6.11 6.54
N GLU A 32 -7.52 5.92 6.80
CA GLU A 32 -8.60 6.36 5.91
C GLU A 32 -8.81 7.87 5.94
N TYR A 33 -8.47 8.57 7.03
CA TYR A 33 -8.74 10.00 7.20
C TYR A 33 -7.48 10.84 7.48
N SER A 34 -7.50 12.08 6.97
CA SER A 34 -6.55 13.12 7.37
C SER A 34 -6.81 13.64 8.79
N ALA A 35 -5.83 14.30 9.39
CA ALA A 35 -6.04 15.13 10.58
C ALA A 35 -7.17 16.17 10.42
N ALA A 36 -7.41 16.66 9.21
CA ALA A 36 -8.51 17.57 8.87
C ALA A 36 -9.85 16.85 8.53
N GLY A 37 -9.98 15.55 8.83
CA GLY A 37 -11.21 14.78 8.58
C GLY A 37 -11.53 14.44 7.11
N THR A 38 -10.67 14.79 6.16
CA THR A 38 -10.85 14.40 4.75
C THR A 38 -10.56 12.92 4.55
N HIS A 39 -11.50 12.20 3.91
CA HIS A 39 -11.30 10.81 3.50
C HIS A 39 -10.25 10.69 2.37
N ARG A 40 -9.29 9.78 2.54
CA ARG A 40 -8.08 9.61 1.70
C ARG A 40 -8.07 8.26 0.97
N SER A 41 -8.43 7.17 1.64
CA SER A 41 -8.39 5.78 1.12
C SER A 41 -9.43 4.92 1.81
N HIS A 42 -9.86 3.84 1.17
CA HIS A 42 -10.66 2.79 1.82
C HIS A 42 -9.76 1.64 2.29
N LEU A 43 -9.90 1.20 3.54
CA LEU A 43 -9.12 0.12 4.11
C LEU A 43 -9.95 -1.15 4.29
N PHE A 44 -9.47 -2.26 3.73
CA PHE A 44 -10.07 -3.58 3.85
C PHE A 44 -9.07 -4.58 4.40
N TYR A 45 -9.58 -5.54 5.17
CA TYR A 45 -8.78 -6.58 5.80
C TYR A 45 -9.10 -7.94 5.19
N CYS A 46 -8.07 -8.75 4.99
CA CYS A 46 -8.23 -10.14 4.63
C CYS A 46 -8.68 -10.97 5.83
N ASP A 47 -9.46 -12.00 5.56
CA ASP A 47 -9.90 -12.94 6.57
C ASP A 47 -8.72 -13.79 7.09
N PRO A 48 -8.71 -14.14 8.38
CA PRO A 48 -7.74 -15.10 8.91
C PRO A 48 -7.79 -16.42 8.13
N SER A 49 -6.62 -16.98 7.83
CA SER A 49 -6.49 -18.25 7.09
C SER A 49 -7.04 -18.23 5.66
N ALA A 50 -7.20 -17.05 5.05
CA ALA A 50 -7.61 -16.88 3.65
C ALA A 50 -6.47 -16.35 2.74
N PRO A 51 -5.35 -17.08 2.58
CA PRO A 51 -4.21 -16.62 1.79
C PRO A 51 -4.56 -16.34 0.32
N TYR A 52 -5.60 -17.01 -0.20
CA TYR A 52 -6.09 -16.82 -1.56
C TYR A 52 -6.57 -15.38 -1.83
N GLN A 53 -7.00 -14.62 -0.81
CA GLN A 53 -7.40 -13.21 -0.97
C GLN A 53 -6.23 -12.29 -1.34
N LYS A 54 -4.98 -12.74 -1.16
CA LYS A 54 -3.76 -12.01 -1.48
C LYS A 54 -2.93 -12.66 -2.61
N GLY A 55 -3.47 -13.66 -3.31
CA GLY A 55 -2.70 -14.41 -4.33
C GLY A 55 -2.03 -13.53 -5.38
N SER A 56 -2.75 -12.54 -5.91
CA SER A 56 -2.19 -11.59 -6.89
C SER A 56 -1.09 -10.69 -6.31
N ILE A 57 -1.19 -10.34 -5.02
CA ILE A 57 -0.18 -9.51 -4.33
C ILE A 57 1.13 -10.29 -4.19
N GLU A 58 1.06 -11.58 -3.84
CA GLU A 58 2.23 -12.44 -3.71
C GLU A 58 2.93 -12.68 -5.05
N VAL A 59 2.16 -12.90 -6.11
CA VAL A 59 2.70 -13.03 -7.48
C VAL A 59 3.38 -11.72 -7.90
N ASN A 60 2.73 -10.58 -7.72
CA ASN A 60 3.31 -9.27 -8.05
C ASN A 60 4.59 -8.99 -7.25
N HIS A 61 4.61 -9.36 -5.97
CA HIS A 61 5.81 -9.26 -5.14
C HIS A 61 6.96 -10.07 -5.74
N SER A 62 6.68 -11.31 -6.16
CA SER A 62 7.67 -12.17 -6.82
C SER A 62 8.18 -11.58 -8.14
N LEU A 63 7.29 -11.01 -8.96
CA LEU A 63 7.66 -10.35 -10.22
C LEU A 63 8.59 -9.16 -9.99
N ILE A 64 8.27 -8.28 -9.04
CA ILE A 64 9.13 -7.14 -8.68
C ILE A 64 10.51 -7.65 -8.22
N ARG A 65 10.56 -8.71 -7.41
CA ARG A 65 11.81 -9.28 -6.89
C ARG A 65 12.69 -9.95 -7.95
N ARG A 66 12.12 -10.36 -9.08
CA ARG A 66 12.91 -10.83 -10.24
C ARG A 66 13.68 -9.69 -10.90
N ILE A 67 13.13 -8.48 -10.89
CA ILE A 67 13.75 -7.28 -11.46
C ILE A 67 14.70 -6.62 -10.43
N LEU A 68 14.24 -6.51 -9.17
CA LEU A 68 14.98 -5.94 -8.05
C LEU A 68 15.13 -6.96 -6.93
N PRO A 69 16.21 -7.76 -6.94
CA PRO A 69 16.46 -8.78 -5.94
C PRO A 69 16.55 -8.22 -4.52
N LYS A 70 16.29 -9.07 -3.54
CA LYS A 70 16.44 -8.73 -2.13
C LYS A 70 17.87 -8.26 -1.83
N GLY A 71 18.00 -7.18 -1.07
CA GLY A 71 19.29 -6.56 -0.75
C GLY A 71 19.73 -5.44 -1.71
N LYS A 72 19.03 -5.24 -2.83
CA LYS A 72 19.24 -4.06 -3.68
C LYS A 72 18.43 -2.87 -3.16
N SER A 73 19.08 -1.70 -3.13
CA SER A 73 18.44 -0.44 -2.77
C SER A 73 17.51 0.05 -3.89
N PHE A 74 16.46 0.76 -3.51
CA PHE A 74 15.54 1.43 -4.43
C PHE A 74 15.92 2.91 -4.65
N ASN A 75 16.95 3.42 -3.97
CA ASN A 75 17.26 4.85 -3.94
C ASN A 75 17.67 5.43 -5.31
N ASP A 76 18.31 4.62 -6.16
CA ASP A 76 18.81 5.07 -7.47
C ASP A 76 17.77 4.87 -8.60
N LEU A 77 16.55 4.47 -8.26
CA LEU A 77 15.46 4.28 -9.21
C LEU A 77 14.64 5.55 -9.34
N THR A 78 14.48 6.03 -10.56
CA THR A 78 13.63 7.19 -10.89
C THR A 78 12.48 6.76 -11.78
N GLN A 79 11.37 7.49 -11.72
CA GLN A 79 10.30 7.35 -12.71
C GLN A 79 10.69 8.21 -13.91
N ASP A 80 11.05 7.57 -15.04
CA ASP A 80 11.17 8.30 -16.30
C ASP A 80 9.80 8.90 -16.69
N VAL A 81 9.83 10.14 -17.17
CA VAL A 81 8.65 10.97 -17.46
C VAL A 81 8.25 10.84 -18.93
#